data_AF-W1Y2S9-F1
#
_entry.id   AF-W1Y2S9-F1
#
_cell.length_a   1.000
_cell.length_b   1.000
_cell.length_c   1.000
_cell.angle_alpha   90.00
_cell.angle_beta   90.00
_cell.angle_gamma   90.00
#
_symmetry.space_group_name_H-M   'P 1'
#
loop_
_entity.id
_entity.type
_entity.pdbx_description
1 polymer ?
#
loop_
_entity_poly.entity_id
_entity_poly.type
_entity_poly.pdbx_seq_one_letter_code
_entity_poly.pdbx_strand_id
1 'polypeptide(L)' 'SEDGKVYTFHLRSDAKWTNGEPVTAGDFEYAWKRVMDPNTAAEYAYQMEYIKGAKEYTAGTGTAV' A
#
# COMPACT_ATOMS: atom_id res chain seq x y z
N SER A 1 14.73 5.59 -8.14
CA SER A 1 15.77 6.45 -7.54
C SER A 1 17.16 5.90 -7.86
N GLU A 2 18.23 6.64 -7.55
CA GLU A 2 19.63 6.19 -7.73
C GLU A 2 19.94 4.88 -6.99
N ASP A 3 19.32 4.65 -5.83
CA ASP A 3 19.50 3.46 -4.99
C ASP A 3 18.51 2.32 -5.29
N GLY A 4 17.61 2.51 -6.26
CA GLY A 4 16.60 1.51 -6.64
C GLY A 4 15.52 1.23 -5.59
N LYS A 5 15.39 2.04 -4.52
CA LYS A 5 14.42 1.82 -3.44
C LYS A 5 13.13 2.64 -3.57
N VAL A 6 13.09 3.58 -4.51
CA VAL A 6 11.93 4.43 -4.76
C VAL A 6 11.38 4.16 -6.16
N TYR A 7 10.10 3.79 -6.18
CA TYR A 7 9.33 3.53 -7.38
C TYR A 7 8.18 4.54 -7.47
N THR A 8 8.07 5.22 -8.61
CA THR A 8 6.98 6.16 -8.91
C THR A 8 6.04 5.52 -9.92
N PHE A 9 4.77 5.38 -9.55
CA PHE A 9 3.75 4.82 -10.42
C PHE A 9 2.87 5.93 -11.00
N HIS A 10 2.61 5.86 -12.30
CA HIS A 10 1.67 6.74 -12.98
C HIS A 10 0.38 5.97 -13.25
N LEU A 11 -0.71 6.44 -12.66
CA LEU A 11 -2.02 5.83 -12.86
C LEU A 11 -2.59 6.24 -14.23
N ARG A 12 -3.34 5.32 -14.83
CA ARG A 12 -4.09 5.62 -16.05
C ARG A 12 -5.11 6.71 -15.78
N SER A 13 -5.13 7.74 -16.61
CA SER A 13 -6.03 8.89 -16.44
C SER A 13 -7.50 8.56 -16.68
N ASP A 14 -7.80 7.45 -17.36
CA ASP A 14 -9.14 6.97 -17.66
C ASP A 14 -9.64 5.87 -16.72
N ALA A 15 -8.82 5.46 -15.74
CA ALA A 15 -9.17 4.37 -14.84
C ALA A 15 -10.32 4.76 -13.90
N LYS A 16 -11.34 3.89 -13.85
CA LYS A 16 -12.50 4.02 -12.99
C LYS A 16 -12.86 2.69 -12.36
N TRP A 17 -13.36 2.75 -11.13
CA TRP A 17 -14.08 1.66 -10.50
C TRP A 17 -15.42 1.43 -11.21
N THR A 18 -16.04 0.28 -10.98
CA THR A 18 -17.32 -0.10 -11.62
C THR A 18 -18.50 0.79 -11.18
N ASN A 19 -18.35 1.49 -10.06
CA ASN A 19 -19.31 2.51 -9.60
C ASN A 19 -19.13 3.88 -10.29
N GLY A 20 -18.13 4.02 -11.17
CA GLY A 20 -17.85 5.24 -11.93
C GLY A 20 -16.88 6.22 -11.27
N GLU A 21 -16.45 5.96 -10.02
CA GLU A 21 -15.45 6.79 -9.34
C GLU A 21 -14.05 6.58 -9.95
N PRO A 22 -13.21 7.63 -10.00
CA PRO A 22 -11.85 7.51 -10.51
C PRO A 22 -10.98 6.63 -9.61
N VAL A 23 -10.08 5.84 -10.20
CA VAL A 23 -9.04 5.15 -9.42
C VAL A 23 -7.97 6.16 -9.03
N THR A 24 -7.64 6.24 -7.74
CA THR A 24 -6.70 7.22 -7.20
C THR A 24 -5.48 6.57 -6.56
N ALA A 25 -4.41 7.35 -6.33
CA ALA A 25 -3.26 6.87 -5.56
C ALA A 25 -3.64 6.50 -4.11
N GLY A 26 -4.66 7.17 -3.55
CA GLY A 26 -5.18 6.88 -2.21
C GLY A 26 -5.78 5.48 -2.09
N ASP A 27 -6.31 4.92 -3.18
CA ASP A 27 -6.89 3.57 -3.17
C ASP A 27 -5.81 2.50 -2.92
N PHE A 28 -4.62 2.70 -3.50
CA PHE A 28 -3.47 1.81 -3.31
C PHE A 28 -2.87 1.97 -1.91
N GLU A 29 -2.71 3.21 -1.43
CA GLU A 29 -2.25 3.48 -0.07
C GLU A 29 -3.18 2.83 0.98
N TYR A 30 -4.49 3.01 0.80
CA TYR A 30 -5.50 2.40 1.65
C TYR A 30 -5.40 0.87 1.64
N ALA A 31 -5.31 0.26 0.46
CA ALA A 31 -5.24 -1.19 0.33
C ALA A 31 -3.99 -1.78 1.02
N TRP A 32 -2.83 -1.15 0.86
CA TRP A 32 -1.59 -1.59 1.53
C TRP A 32 -1.68 -1.46 3.05
N LYS A 33 -2.18 -0.32 3.55
CA LYS A 33 -2.41 -0.13 5.00
C LYS A 33 -3.39 -1.15 5.55
N ARG A 34 -4.48 -1.45 4.83
CA ARG A 34 -5.45 -2.46 5.23
C ARG A 34 -4.83 -3.85 5.32
N VAL A 35 -3.98 -4.25 4.37
CA VAL A 35 -3.29 -5.56 4.42
C VAL A 35 -2.38 -5.67 5.63
N MET A 36 -1.72 -4.58 6.03
CA MET A 36 -0.83 -4.57 7.19
C MET A 36 -1.53 -4.35 8.53
N ASP A 37 -2.80 -3.91 8.53
CA ASP A 37 -3.59 -3.78 9.76
C ASP A 37 -3.78 -5.15 10.42
N PRO A 38 -3.32 -5.36 11.67
CA PRO A 38 -3.48 -6.63 12.37
C PRO A 38 -4.94 -7.10 12.48
N ASN A 39 -5.90 -6.18 12.51
CA ASN A 39 -7.33 -6.50 12.57
C ASN A 39 -7.86 -7.11 11.28
N THR A 40 -7.19 -6.88 10.14
CA THR A 40 -7.54 -7.54 8.88
C THR A 40 -7.13 -9.02 8.88
N ALA A 41 -6.13 -9.39 9.71
CA ALA A 41 -5.59 -10.76 9.79
C ALA A 41 -5.25 -11.37 8.41
N ALA A 42 -4.65 -10.56 7.53
CA ALA A 42 -4.34 -10.99 6.17
C ALA A 42 -3.19 -12.02 6.16
N GLU A 43 -3.45 -13.22 5.63
CA GLU A 43 -2.45 -14.30 5.53
C GLU A 43 -1.18 -13.90 4.74
N TYR A 44 -1.33 -12.94 3.82
CA TYR A 44 -0.25 -12.42 2.97
C TYR A 44 0.35 -11.09 3.46
N ALA A 45 0.08 -10.64 4.69
CA ALA A 45 0.62 -9.38 5.22
C ALA A 45 2.15 -9.28 5.12
N TYR A 46 2.86 -10.41 5.28
CA TYR A 46 4.32 -10.49 5.17
C TYR A 46 4.88 -10.01 3.81
N GLN A 47 4.07 -10.03 2.73
CA GLN A 47 4.49 -9.54 1.42
C GLN A 47 4.70 -8.01 1.42
N MET A 48 4.11 -7.29 2.37
CA MET A 48 4.30 -5.85 2.49
C MET A 48 5.64 -5.51 3.15
N GLU A 49 6.34 -6.43 3.82
CA GLU A 49 7.60 -6.15 4.53
C GLU A 49 8.75 -5.65 3.62
N TYR A 50 8.62 -5.79 2.30
CA TYR A 50 9.55 -5.19 1.33
C TYR A 50 9.40 -3.67 1.20
N ILE A 51 8.27 -3.11 1.66
CA ILE A 51 8.00 -1.68 1.72
C ILE A 51 8.64 -1.11 2.99
N LYS A 52 9.29 0.03 2.86
CA LYS A 52 9.92 0.73 3.98
C LYS A 52 8.90 0.99 5.11
N GLY A 53 9.23 0.62 6.34
CA GLY A 53 8.37 0.85 7.51
C GLY A 53 7.17 -0.12 7.66
N ALA A 54 6.94 -1.02 6.70
CA ALA A 54 5.81 -1.93 6.72
C ALA A 54 5.89 -2.98 7.85
N LYS A 55 7.10 -3.45 8.14
CA LYS A 55 7.34 -4.43 9.22
C LYS A 55 7.00 -3.84 10.58
N GLU A 56 7.41 -2.60 10.84
CA GLU A 56 7.10 -1.86 12.07
C GLU A 56 5.61 -1.53 12.17
N TYR A 57 4.97 -1.17 11.05
CA TYR A 57 3.54 -0.91 11.02
C TYR A 57 2.72 -2.17 11.32
N THR A 58 3.08 -3.30 10.72
CA THR A 58 2.42 -4.60 10.95
C THR A 58 2.60 -5.07 12.41
N ALA A 59 3.75 -4.78 13.02
CA ALA A 59 4.00 -5.06 14.44
C ALA A 59 3.29 -4.09 15.39
N GLY A 60 2.63 -3.04 14.89
CA GLY A 60 2.00 -1.99 15.69
C GLY A 60 3.00 -1.09 16.42
N THR A 61 4.26 -1.07 16.01
CA THR A 61 5.36 -0.33 16.66
C THR A 61 5.80 0.91 15.89
N GLY A 62 5.22 1.19 14.72
CA GLY A 62 5.57 2.34 13.89
C GLY A 62 4.56 2.66 12.79
N THR A 63 4.95 3.55 11.87
CA THR A 63 4.16 3.97 10.70
C THR A 63 4.82 3.52 9.41
N ALA A 64 4.04 2.94 8.48
CA ALA A 64 4.49 2.69 7.12
C ALA A 64 4.56 4.02 6.35
N VAL A 65 5.65 4.22 5.59
CA VAL A 65 5.93 5.45 4.81
C VAL A 65 6.53 5.11 3.45
#